data_AF-A0A3Q8XNV3-F1
#
_entry.id   AF-A0A3Q8XNV3-F1
#
_cell.length_a   1.000
_cell.length_b   1.000
_cell.length_c   1.000
_cell.angle_alpha   90.00
_cell.angle_beta   90.00
_cell.angle_gamma   90.00
#
_symmetry.space_group_name_H-M   'P 1'
#
loop_
_entity.id
_entity.type
_entity.pdbx_description
1 polymer ?
#
loop_
_entity_poly.entity_id
_entity_poly.type
_entity_poly.pdbx_seq_one_letter_code
_entity_poly.pdbx_strand_id
1 'polypeptide(L)'
;MAGEPMTGRLHPTRFILALSFVIAAMGLGQIGAEAQTPAGTTPGGMGSIGAQQGSFGRSPLGEIVDRTRLRVCADPGNLPYSNDKGEGFENKIAELIADELGVPIEYTWFPQTVGFVRMTLGASRCDVVIGVATTNELMQNTNPYYRAAYMIVHRADLVLPSGDLDDPAFDNLRMGIQPGTPGATTVARYGHLDQSKHYPLIVDTRIDKPARDMVQDVADGDTDAALVWGPLAGYWIQQIDPNLVMEPLQAARGTERVDYRISMGIRHGENDWKDQLNAILMEHKADIDAILQSYGVPLLDNAGKLILPMTLPAAAEPAQEPDDAGGSEPQAGTQQRSEIGSEGDQDAYGQTAAEAEPYRMDNYRAPVPDGVAGARTIFVAAMHALVGSDDVVLIDVMPAPPLPDDRPDDTVWREPERDTIPGAHWLANMGYGKLQPGEDAAFHAKLDELAGPAAEKGLVFFCERNCWMSWNAAKRAVEYGFTDVAWFPDGVTGWIEDDGALESVRPWRPDLSAATIH
;
A
#
# COMPACT_ATOMS: atom_id res chain seq x y z
N MET A 1 4.44 64.66 -45.36
CA MET A 1 5.26 63.44 -45.23
C MET A 1 6.46 63.80 -44.37
N ALA A 2 6.52 63.22 -43.18
CA ALA A 2 7.51 63.39 -42.11
C ALA A 2 7.58 62.04 -41.37
N GLY A 3 8.60 61.68 -40.61
CA GLY A 3 9.89 62.31 -40.31
C GLY A 3 10.67 61.34 -39.40
N GLU A 4 11.99 61.48 -39.26
CA GLU A 4 12.81 60.61 -38.40
C GLU A 4 12.42 60.70 -36.91
N PRO A 5 12.71 59.66 -36.12
CA PRO A 5 13.00 59.81 -34.69
C PRO A 5 14.49 59.57 -34.39
N MET A 6 15.11 60.54 -33.71
CA MET A 6 16.49 60.48 -33.24
C MET A 6 16.68 59.64 -31.97
N THR A 7 17.96 59.35 -31.69
CA THR A 7 18.47 58.72 -30.47
C THR A 7 18.32 59.62 -29.22
N GLY A 8 18.21 58.98 -28.04
CA GLY A 8 18.24 59.67 -26.75
C GLY A 8 18.73 58.77 -25.61
N ARG A 9 19.94 59.03 -25.10
CA ARG A 9 20.43 58.48 -23.83
C ARG A 9 20.02 59.40 -22.68
N LEU A 10 19.58 58.83 -21.55
CA LEU A 10 19.69 59.48 -20.23
C LEU A 10 20.14 58.47 -19.16
N HIS A 11 20.77 58.98 -18.12
CA HIS A 11 21.49 58.22 -17.08
C HIS A 11 20.73 58.25 -15.73
N PRO A 12 21.13 57.46 -14.72
CA PRO A 12 20.29 57.19 -13.54
C PRO A 12 20.34 58.31 -12.50
N THR A 13 19.27 58.43 -11.71
CA THR A 13 19.24 59.32 -10.53
C THR A 13 18.65 58.59 -9.32
N ARG A 14 19.33 58.76 -8.18
CA ARG A 14 18.99 58.19 -6.87
C ARG A 14 17.72 58.83 -6.28
N PHE A 15 16.98 58.07 -5.49
CA PHE A 15 16.20 58.65 -4.38
C PHE A 15 16.47 57.88 -3.08
N ILE A 16 16.40 58.60 -1.96
CA ILE A 16 16.96 58.24 -0.64
C ILE A 16 15.89 58.51 0.43
N LEU A 17 15.80 57.59 1.40
CA LEU A 17 15.15 57.65 2.73
C LEU A 17 13.83 58.43 2.94
N ALA A 18 12.88 57.75 3.58
CA ALA A 18 12.24 58.24 4.81
C ALA A 18 11.86 57.07 5.73
N LEU A 19 12.05 57.23 7.05
CA LEU A 19 11.86 56.21 8.08
C LEU A 19 11.02 56.79 9.23
N SER A 20 9.91 56.12 9.61
CA SER A 20 9.10 56.35 10.82
C SER A 20 8.38 55.02 11.11
N PHE A 21 8.65 54.21 12.13
CA PHE A 21 8.79 54.43 13.59
C PHE A 21 7.50 54.93 14.28
N VAL A 22 6.81 54.01 14.96
CA VAL A 22 5.94 54.27 16.11
C VAL A 22 6.31 53.29 17.21
N ILE A 23 6.53 53.81 18.42
CA ILE A 23 6.85 53.06 19.65
C ILE A 23 5.72 53.26 20.66
N ALA A 24 5.34 52.18 21.34
CA ALA A 24 4.89 52.16 22.74
C ALA A 24 5.26 50.75 23.28
N ALA A 25 6.11 50.50 24.29
CA ALA A 25 6.36 51.14 25.60
C ALA A 25 5.10 51.09 26.50
N MET A 26 5.06 50.56 27.73
CA MET A 26 5.98 49.89 28.70
C MET A 26 5.08 49.00 29.61
N GLY A 27 5.52 48.12 30.52
CA GLY A 27 6.85 47.77 31.04
C GLY A 27 6.78 46.46 31.86
N LEU A 28 7.93 45.84 32.16
CA LEU A 28 8.62 45.88 33.47
C LEU A 28 8.13 44.86 34.53
N GLY A 29 9.00 43.88 34.82
CA GLY A 29 8.74 42.84 35.83
C GLY A 29 9.79 41.72 35.91
N GLN A 30 11.09 42.06 35.98
CA GLN A 30 12.13 41.09 36.35
C GLN A 30 12.31 41.01 37.86
N ILE A 31 12.28 39.81 38.46
CA ILE A 31 13.19 39.30 39.52
C ILE A 31 13.25 37.77 39.32
N GLY A 32 14.41 37.15 39.06
CA GLY A 32 15.24 36.47 40.06
C GLY A 32 14.54 35.22 40.63
N ALA A 33 14.76 34.00 40.14
CA ALA A 33 15.95 33.16 40.34
C ALA A 33 16.20 32.77 41.81
N GLU A 34 15.88 31.53 42.17
CA GLU A 34 16.61 30.76 43.18
C GLU A 34 16.28 29.26 43.06
N ALA A 35 17.29 28.41 43.22
CA ALA A 35 17.16 26.96 43.33
C ALA A 35 17.36 26.55 44.78
N GLN A 36 16.52 25.67 45.32
CA GLN A 36 16.78 25.00 46.59
C GLN A 36 16.02 23.68 46.70
N THR A 37 16.78 22.60 46.82
CA THR A 37 16.36 21.39 47.55
C THR A 37 16.37 21.69 49.05
N PRO A 38 15.60 20.94 49.84
CA PRO A 38 16.30 20.15 50.88
C PRO A 38 15.74 18.73 51.05
N ALA A 39 16.49 17.88 51.76
CA ALA A 39 16.13 16.51 52.13
C ALA A 39 15.80 16.38 53.64
N GLY A 40 15.03 15.35 54.02
CA GLY A 40 14.81 14.87 55.39
C GLY A 40 13.42 14.19 55.55
N THR A 41 13.24 12.88 55.83
CA THR A 41 13.66 12.04 56.99
C THR A 41 12.83 12.35 58.25
N THR A 42 12.01 11.49 58.89
CA THR A 42 11.62 10.04 58.84
C THR A 42 10.43 9.82 59.83
N PRO A 43 9.91 8.61 60.20
CA PRO A 43 9.67 7.30 59.55
C PRO A 43 8.27 6.65 59.87
N GLY A 44 7.96 5.47 59.30
CA GLY A 44 7.16 4.44 59.97
C GLY A 44 5.69 4.23 59.53
N GLY A 45 5.33 2.99 59.20
CA GLY A 45 3.96 2.60 58.86
C GLY A 45 3.86 1.26 58.12
N MET A 46 4.07 0.14 58.81
CA MET A 46 3.71 -1.18 58.27
C MET A 46 2.18 -1.28 58.16
N GLY A 47 1.66 -1.62 56.98
CA GLY A 47 0.24 -1.77 56.73
C GLY A 47 -0.01 -2.76 55.59
N SER A 48 0.14 -4.05 55.87
CA SER A 48 -0.13 -5.13 54.92
C SER A 48 -1.64 -5.18 54.59
N ILE A 49 -2.03 -4.84 53.36
CA ILE A 49 -3.38 -5.06 52.85
C ILE A 49 -3.28 -5.77 51.50
N GLY A 50 -4.13 -6.79 51.33
CA GLY A 50 -4.00 -7.89 50.37
C GLY A 50 -3.67 -7.52 48.92
N ALA A 51 -2.83 -8.35 48.32
CA ALA A 51 -2.73 -8.48 46.88
C ALA A 51 -4.04 -9.04 46.33
N GLN A 52 -4.96 -8.16 45.91
CA GLN A 52 -5.93 -8.55 44.89
C GLN A 52 -5.26 -8.45 43.53
N GLN A 53 -5.11 -9.60 42.89
CA GLN A 53 -4.84 -9.68 41.45
C GLN A 53 -6.08 -9.20 40.72
N GLY A 54 -6.18 -7.88 40.53
CA GLY A 54 -6.99 -7.35 39.44
C GLY A 54 -6.38 -7.85 38.13
N SER A 55 -7.19 -8.51 37.30
CA SER A 55 -6.81 -8.79 35.91
C SER A 55 -6.72 -7.45 35.17
N PHE A 56 -5.53 -6.85 35.19
CA PHE A 56 -5.18 -5.82 34.23
C PHE A 56 -4.96 -6.55 32.90
N GLY A 57 -6.04 -6.65 32.11
CA GLY A 57 -5.90 -6.90 30.69
C GLY A 57 -4.87 -5.91 30.14
N ARG A 58 -3.85 -6.42 29.44
CA ARG A 58 -2.82 -5.57 28.82
C ARG A 58 -3.49 -4.65 27.80
N SER A 59 -3.80 -3.41 28.19
CA SER A 59 -3.83 -2.32 27.20
C SER A 59 -2.41 -2.15 26.67
N PRO A 60 -2.19 -2.22 25.35
CA PRO A 60 -0.95 -1.75 24.76
C PRO A 60 -0.75 -0.29 25.16
N LEU A 61 0.44 0.03 25.70
CA LEU A 61 0.80 1.40 26.05
C LEU A 61 1.14 2.19 24.76
N GLY A 62 0.11 2.63 24.04
CA GLY A 62 0.29 3.41 22.81
C GLY A 62 -0.99 3.94 22.16
N GLU A 63 -2.08 3.17 22.19
CA GLU A 63 -3.25 3.48 21.34
C GLU A 63 -4.51 3.81 22.15
N ILE A 64 -4.69 5.10 22.48
CA ILE A 64 -5.96 5.62 23.03
C ILE A 64 -6.89 5.98 21.86
N VAL A 65 -7.41 4.95 21.20
CA VAL A 65 -8.35 5.08 20.06
C VAL A 65 -9.69 4.48 20.42
N ASP A 66 -10.78 5.18 20.10
CA ASP A 66 -12.14 4.67 20.31
C ASP A 66 -12.46 3.58 19.27
N ARG A 67 -12.40 2.32 19.69
CA ARG A 67 -12.75 1.14 18.89
C ARG A 67 -14.25 0.81 18.89
N THR A 68 -15.11 1.63 19.50
CA THR A 68 -16.57 1.40 19.49
C THR A 68 -17.25 1.79 18.16
N ARG A 69 -16.48 2.35 17.22
CA ARG A 69 -16.95 2.84 15.90
C ARG A 69 -15.77 2.92 14.92
N LEU A 70 -16.03 2.77 13.62
CA LEU A 70 -15.05 3.06 12.57
C LEU A 70 -15.09 4.55 12.23
N ARG A 71 -14.09 5.33 12.64
CA ARG A 71 -14.04 6.78 12.35
C ARG A 71 -13.28 7.06 11.05
N VAL A 72 -13.97 7.52 10.02
CA VAL A 72 -13.41 7.68 8.66
C VAL A 72 -13.21 9.15 8.31
N CYS A 73 -12.04 9.49 7.77
CA CYS A 73 -11.72 10.79 7.21
C CYS A 73 -12.12 10.80 5.73
N ALA A 74 -13.11 11.60 5.35
CA ALA A 74 -13.66 11.58 3.98
C ALA A 74 -14.09 12.97 3.48
N ASP A 75 -14.32 13.08 2.17
CA ASP A 75 -14.76 14.32 1.52
C ASP A 75 -16.28 14.28 1.30
N PRO A 76 -17.03 15.30 1.73
CA PRO A 76 -18.49 15.32 1.59
C PRO A 76 -19.00 15.52 0.17
N GLY A 77 -18.15 15.84 -0.82
CA GLY A 77 -18.56 16.17 -2.19
C GLY A 77 -17.82 15.43 -3.31
N ASN A 78 -16.79 14.64 -3.03
CA ASN A 78 -15.83 14.13 -4.01
C ASN A 78 -16.23 12.79 -4.68
N LEU A 79 -17.42 12.69 -5.25
CA LEU A 79 -17.77 11.53 -6.10
C LEU A 79 -16.77 11.39 -7.29
N PRO A 80 -16.30 10.18 -7.60
CA PRO A 80 -16.81 8.87 -7.14
C PRO A 80 -16.27 8.35 -5.79
N TYR A 81 -15.29 9.01 -5.18
CA TYR A 81 -14.65 8.54 -3.96
C TYR A 81 -15.65 8.50 -2.80
N SER A 82 -16.10 9.67 -2.35
CA SER A 82 -17.02 9.79 -1.21
C SER A 82 -17.94 11.00 -1.32
N ASN A 83 -19.08 10.94 -0.65
CA ASN A 83 -19.90 12.11 -0.33
C ASN A 83 -20.68 11.93 0.98
N ASP A 84 -21.31 13.01 1.46
CA ASP A 84 -22.07 13.05 2.72
C ASP A 84 -23.36 12.22 2.73
N LYS A 85 -23.71 11.59 1.61
CA LYS A 85 -24.84 10.67 1.46
C LYS A 85 -24.45 9.19 1.41
N GLY A 86 -23.16 8.87 1.36
CA GLY A 86 -22.69 7.48 1.24
C GLY A 86 -22.78 6.90 -0.18
N GLU A 87 -22.82 7.74 -1.22
CA GLU A 87 -22.99 7.33 -2.63
C GLU A 87 -21.66 6.92 -3.32
N GLY A 88 -20.49 7.15 -2.70
CA GLY A 88 -19.17 6.89 -3.30
C GLY A 88 -18.58 5.50 -3.00
N PHE A 89 -17.63 5.04 -3.82
CA PHE A 89 -17.01 3.72 -3.64
C PHE A 89 -16.17 3.61 -2.36
N GLU A 90 -15.54 4.71 -1.90
CA GLU A 90 -14.85 4.72 -0.61
C GLU A 90 -15.84 4.68 0.55
N ASN A 91 -17.07 5.18 0.37
CA ASN A 91 -18.13 4.95 1.34
C ASN A 91 -18.49 3.46 1.42
N LYS A 92 -18.60 2.78 0.28
CA LYS A 92 -18.93 1.34 0.23
C LYS A 92 -17.82 0.44 0.77
N ILE A 93 -16.56 0.79 0.51
CA ILE A 93 -15.40 0.12 1.13
C ILE A 93 -15.39 0.37 2.65
N ALA A 94 -15.72 1.58 3.11
CA ALA A 94 -15.77 1.89 4.53
C ALA A 94 -16.94 1.21 5.26
N GLU A 95 -18.11 1.13 4.62
CA GLU A 95 -19.28 0.36 5.11
C GLU A 95 -18.90 -1.12 5.30
N LEU A 96 -18.30 -1.75 4.29
CA LEU A 96 -17.81 -3.13 4.36
C LEU A 96 -16.84 -3.37 5.54
N ILE A 97 -15.90 -2.45 5.78
CA ILE A 97 -14.94 -2.57 6.90
C ILE A 97 -15.63 -2.39 8.24
N ALA A 98 -16.63 -1.51 8.33
CA ALA A 98 -17.40 -1.29 9.56
C ALA A 98 -18.23 -2.53 9.91
N ASP A 99 -18.85 -3.16 8.90
CA ASP A 99 -19.62 -4.40 9.04
C ASP A 99 -18.73 -5.56 9.51
N GLU A 100 -17.56 -5.77 8.90
CA GLU A 100 -16.60 -6.82 9.30
C GLU A 100 -16.04 -6.59 10.73
N LEU A 101 -15.81 -5.34 11.11
CA LEU A 101 -15.43 -4.98 12.48
C LEU A 101 -16.59 -5.11 13.49
N GLY A 102 -17.84 -5.25 13.02
CA GLY A 102 -19.03 -5.28 13.87
C GLY A 102 -19.32 -3.96 14.59
N VAL A 103 -18.91 -2.82 14.03
CA VAL A 103 -19.02 -1.49 14.67
C VAL A 103 -19.69 -0.46 13.75
N PRO A 104 -20.43 0.53 14.29
CA PRO A 104 -20.99 1.60 13.47
C PRO A 104 -19.90 2.47 12.82
N ILE A 105 -20.19 3.02 11.64
CA ILE A 105 -19.33 3.98 10.95
C ILE A 105 -19.64 5.44 11.35
N GLU A 106 -18.61 6.27 11.51
CA GLU A 106 -18.73 7.72 11.78
C GLU A 106 -17.77 8.51 10.87
N TYR A 107 -18.27 9.50 10.13
CA TYR A 107 -17.47 10.28 9.18
C TYR A 107 -17.04 11.65 9.73
N THR A 108 -15.76 11.96 9.62
CA THR A 108 -15.25 13.35 9.68
C THR A 108 -15.13 13.90 8.26
N TRP A 109 -16.13 14.71 7.89
CA TRP A 109 -16.18 15.38 6.59
C TRP A 109 -15.21 16.58 6.52
N PHE A 110 -14.33 16.58 5.52
CA PHE A 110 -13.49 17.72 5.16
C PHE A 110 -13.09 17.63 3.67
N PRO A 111 -13.16 18.71 2.87
CA PRO A 111 -12.74 18.68 1.47
C PRO A 111 -11.29 18.21 1.31
N GLN A 112 -11.02 17.33 0.34
CA GLN A 112 -9.73 16.70 0.09
C GLN A 112 -8.76 17.66 -0.63
N THR A 113 -8.54 18.80 0.01
CA THR A 113 -7.73 19.93 -0.46
C THR A 113 -6.57 20.19 0.52
N VAL A 114 -5.87 21.31 0.34
CA VAL A 114 -4.74 21.71 1.21
C VAL A 114 -5.16 21.69 2.69
N GLY A 115 -4.48 20.84 3.47
CA GLY A 115 -4.70 20.71 4.90
C GLY A 115 -5.62 19.57 5.33
N PHE A 116 -6.21 18.78 4.42
CA PHE A 116 -7.06 17.62 4.74
C PHE A 116 -6.51 16.77 5.89
N VAL A 117 -5.35 16.12 5.70
CA VAL A 117 -4.72 15.22 6.69
C VAL A 117 -4.52 15.92 8.04
N ARG A 118 -4.04 17.17 8.03
CA ARG A 118 -3.79 17.97 9.25
C ARG A 118 -5.08 18.28 10.02
N MET A 119 -6.18 18.51 9.31
CA MET A 119 -7.47 18.91 9.89
C MET A 119 -8.40 17.74 10.21
N THR A 120 -8.04 16.51 9.81
CA THR A 120 -8.79 15.27 10.02
C THR A 120 -7.97 14.26 10.84
N LEU A 121 -7.19 13.40 10.17
CA LEU A 121 -6.42 12.29 10.73
C LEU A 121 -5.37 12.76 11.75
N GLY A 122 -4.57 13.77 11.39
CA GLY A 122 -3.55 14.38 12.24
C GLY A 122 -4.10 15.27 13.37
N ALA A 123 -5.41 15.50 13.39
CA ALA A 123 -6.14 16.11 14.51
C ALA A 123 -6.90 15.06 15.36
N SER A 124 -6.68 13.77 15.11
CA SER A 124 -7.32 12.62 15.77
C SER A 124 -8.85 12.62 15.77
N ARG A 125 -9.46 13.30 14.78
CA ARG A 125 -10.92 13.37 14.60
C ARG A 125 -11.50 12.10 13.96
N CYS A 126 -10.66 11.38 13.23
CA CYS A 126 -10.93 10.13 12.54
C CYS A 126 -9.64 9.31 12.43
N ASP A 127 -9.75 8.01 12.12
CA ASP A 127 -8.72 6.99 12.31
C ASP A 127 -8.25 6.33 11.01
N VAL A 128 -8.97 6.52 9.91
CA VAL A 128 -8.59 5.98 8.60
C VAL A 128 -9.01 6.91 7.46
N VAL A 129 -8.14 7.06 6.47
CA VAL A 129 -8.41 7.59 5.12
C VAL A 129 -8.50 6.38 4.19
N ILE A 130 -9.58 6.23 3.43
CA ILE A 130 -9.83 5.01 2.63
C ILE A 130 -8.86 4.91 1.45
N GLY A 131 -8.82 5.91 0.57
CA GLY A 131 -7.94 5.93 -0.60
C GLY A 131 -6.83 6.97 -0.52
N VAL A 132 -5.58 6.51 -0.57
CA VAL A 132 -4.39 7.35 -0.67
C VAL A 132 -3.29 6.63 -1.46
N ALA A 133 -2.57 7.35 -2.32
CA ALA A 133 -1.40 6.81 -3.00
C ALA A 133 -0.38 6.27 -2.00
N THR A 134 0.02 5.00 -2.17
CA THR A 134 0.99 4.34 -1.29
C THR A 134 2.32 5.10 -1.27
N THR A 135 3.00 5.09 -0.12
CA THR A 135 4.16 5.94 0.23
C THR A 135 3.82 7.42 0.38
N ASN A 136 2.68 7.74 0.99
CA ASN A 136 2.32 9.11 1.35
C ASN A 136 2.92 9.48 2.71
N GLU A 137 3.99 10.28 2.70
CA GLU A 137 4.79 10.64 3.89
C GLU A 137 4.00 11.33 5.03
N LEU A 138 2.77 11.79 4.79
CA LEU A 138 1.92 12.40 5.82
C LEU A 138 1.21 11.38 6.74
N MET A 139 1.25 10.08 6.42
CA MET A 139 0.49 9.04 7.11
C MET A 139 1.13 7.65 6.96
N GLN A 140 0.82 6.73 7.87
CA GLN A 140 1.22 5.33 7.75
C GLN A 140 0.27 4.61 6.78
N ASN A 141 0.81 3.85 5.83
CA ASN A 141 0.00 3.16 4.82
C ASN A 141 -0.30 1.69 5.18
N THR A 142 -1.52 1.24 4.87
CA THR A 142 -1.81 -0.21 4.76
C THR A 142 -1.13 -0.80 3.53
N ASN A 143 -1.28 -2.11 3.34
CA ASN A 143 -0.96 -2.75 2.08
C ASN A 143 -1.85 -2.16 0.96
N PRO A 144 -1.33 -2.01 -0.27
CA PRO A 144 -2.11 -1.49 -1.39
C PRO A 144 -3.18 -2.49 -1.82
N TYR A 145 -4.43 -2.02 -1.90
CA TYR A 145 -5.58 -2.86 -2.24
C TYR A 145 -6.01 -2.72 -3.71
N TYR A 146 -5.60 -1.66 -4.42
CA TYR A 146 -5.66 -1.59 -5.87
C TYR A 146 -4.52 -0.76 -6.50
N ARG A 147 -4.44 -0.80 -7.83
CA ARG A 147 -3.56 0.03 -8.66
C ARG A 147 -4.39 0.64 -9.78
N ALA A 148 -4.22 1.94 -10.03
CA ALA A 148 -4.88 2.68 -11.11
C ALA A 148 -3.85 3.54 -11.86
N ALA A 149 -4.22 4.04 -13.04
CA ALA A 149 -3.37 4.91 -13.87
C ALA A 149 -4.08 6.20 -14.28
N TYR A 150 -3.30 7.19 -14.72
CA TYR A 150 -3.82 8.25 -15.57
C TYR A 150 -4.23 7.65 -16.92
N MET A 151 -5.37 8.11 -17.43
CA MET A 151 -6.00 7.61 -18.65
C MET A 151 -6.12 8.74 -19.65
N ILE A 152 -6.01 8.41 -20.94
CA ILE A 152 -6.40 9.27 -22.05
C ILE A 152 -7.88 8.98 -22.34
N VAL A 153 -8.76 9.92 -22.03
CA VAL A 153 -10.19 9.84 -22.36
C VAL A 153 -10.41 10.52 -23.72
N HIS A 154 -11.06 9.87 -24.67
CA HIS A 154 -11.35 10.41 -26.00
C HIS A 154 -12.66 9.87 -26.58
N ARG A 155 -13.15 10.49 -27.66
CA ARG A 155 -14.29 9.98 -28.44
C ARG A 155 -13.88 8.74 -29.24
N ALA A 156 -14.81 7.81 -29.45
CA ALA A 156 -14.57 6.55 -30.17
C ALA A 156 -14.23 6.70 -31.67
N ASP A 157 -14.40 7.89 -32.25
CA ASP A 157 -14.00 8.20 -33.63
C ASP A 157 -12.51 8.61 -33.75
N LEU A 158 -11.88 9.01 -32.64
CA LEU A 158 -10.45 9.23 -32.56
C LEU A 158 -9.72 7.89 -32.32
N VAL A 159 -8.94 7.45 -33.31
CA VAL A 159 -8.12 6.25 -33.21
C VAL A 159 -6.71 6.65 -32.79
N LEU A 160 -6.32 6.29 -31.57
CA LEU A 160 -4.96 6.46 -31.06
C LEU A 160 -4.17 5.16 -31.29
N PRO A 161 -2.89 5.22 -31.73
CA PRO A 161 -2.09 4.02 -31.96
C PRO A 161 -1.51 3.44 -30.65
N SER A 162 -1.31 4.29 -29.64
CA SER A 162 -0.94 3.93 -28.27
C SER A 162 -1.11 5.13 -27.34
N GLY A 163 -0.99 4.92 -26.02
CA GLY A 163 -0.93 6.00 -25.04
C GLY A 163 0.42 6.74 -24.92
N ASP A 164 1.37 6.58 -25.84
CA ASP A 164 2.63 7.37 -25.87
C ASP A 164 2.44 8.68 -26.63
N LEU A 165 2.58 9.82 -25.93
CA LEU A 165 2.36 11.15 -26.53
C LEU A 165 3.54 11.63 -27.42
N ASP A 166 4.56 10.79 -27.63
CA ASP A 166 5.61 10.94 -28.67
C ASP A 166 5.04 10.66 -30.08
N ASP A 167 3.85 10.04 -30.19
CA ASP A 167 3.25 9.70 -31.48
C ASP A 167 2.67 10.95 -32.21
N PRO A 168 2.94 11.14 -33.51
CA PRO A 168 2.40 12.26 -34.29
C PRO A 168 0.86 12.37 -34.32
N ALA A 169 0.13 11.31 -33.94
CA ALA A 169 -1.31 11.38 -33.71
C ALA A 169 -1.72 12.45 -32.67
N PHE A 170 -0.83 12.79 -31.73
CA PHE A 170 -1.10 13.78 -30.68
C PHE A 170 -0.76 15.23 -31.06
N ASP A 171 0.02 15.46 -32.14
CA ASP A 171 0.59 16.77 -32.52
C ASP A 171 -0.42 17.91 -32.75
N ASN A 172 -1.70 17.58 -32.95
CA ASN A 172 -2.77 18.55 -33.25
C ASN A 172 -3.99 18.38 -32.33
N LEU A 173 -3.89 17.58 -31.26
CA LEU A 173 -5.01 17.29 -30.37
C LEU A 173 -5.11 18.33 -29.26
N ARG A 174 -6.28 18.94 -29.14
CA ARG A 174 -6.58 19.85 -28.04
C ARG A 174 -6.85 19.05 -26.77
N MET A 175 -5.83 18.88 -25.93
CA MET A 175 -5.91 18.01 -24.74
C MET A 175 -6.32 18.74 -23.45
N GLY A 176 -7.29 18.20 -22.71
CA GLY A 176 -7.60 18.63 -21.35
C GLY A 176 -6.58 18.11 -20.33
N ILE A 177 -5.98 18.98 -19.51
CA ILE A 177 -5.01 18.59 -18.46
C ILE A 177 -5.24 19.33 -17.13
N GLN A 178 -4.81 18.72 -16.02
CA GLN A 178 -4.66 19.40 -14.72
C GLN A 178 -3.17 19.69 -14.44
N PRO A 179 -2.72 20.95 -14.45
CA PRO A 179 -1.34 21.30 -14.12
C PRO A 179 -0.93 20.80 -12.72
N GLY A 180 0.28 20.26 -12.62
CA GLY A 180 0.77 19.61 -11.39
C GLY A 180 0.49 18.11 -11.30
N THR A 181 -0.18 17.51 -12.29
CA THR A 181 -0.33 16.04 -12.41
C THR A 181 0.75 15.41 -13.30
N PRO A 182 1.04 14.11 -13.15
CA PRO A 182 1.88 13.33 -14.08
C PRO A 182 1.40 13.41 -15.55
N GLY A 183 0.09 13.48 -15.79
CA GLY A 183 -0.47 13.69 -17.13
C GLY A 183 -0.02 15.02 -17.74
N ALA A 184 -0.12 16.11 -16.99
CA ALA A 184 0.40 17.42 -17.42
C ALA A 184 1.93 17.42 -17.61
N THR A 185 2.68 16.69 -16.77
CA THR A 185 4.14 16.51 -16.94
C THR A 185 4.48 15.77 -18.23
N THR A 186 3.70 14.75 -18.60
CA THR A 186 3.88 13.99 -19.86
C THR A 186 3.62 14.89 -21.08
N VAL A 187 2.51 15.65 -21.08
CA VAL A 187 2.19 16.66 -22.11
C VAL A 187 3.28 17.74 -22.22
N ALA A 188 3.81 18.20 -21.10
CA ALA A 188 4.93 19.14 -21.06
C ALA A 188 6.22 18.56 -21.64
N ARG A 189 6.47 17.27 -21.48
CA ARG A 189 7.71 16.64 -21.96
C ARG A 189 7.75 16.49 -23.48
N TYR A 190 6.61 16.20 -24.10
CA TYR A 190 6.49 16.04 -25.55
C TYR A 190 6.13 17.35 -26.29
N GLY A 191 5.95 18.46 -25.57
CA GLY A 191 5.78 19.80 -26.17
C GLY A 191 4.34 20.22 -26.43
N HIS A 192 3.35 19.45 -25.98
CA HIS A 192 1.93 19.64 -26.30
C HIS A 192 1.19 20.64 -25.41
N LEU A 193 1.88 21.39 -24.54
CA LEU A 193 1.23 22.34 -23.60
C LEU A 193 0.47 23.48 -24.29
N ASP A 194 1.03 24.05 -25.37
CA ASP A 194 0.46 25.22 -26.04
C ASP A 194 -0.94 24.95 -26.64
N GLN A 195 -1.30 23.68 -26.84
CA GLN A 195 -2.58 23.23 -27.38
C GLN A 195 -3.57 22.78 -26.29
N SER A 196 -3.13 22.72 -25.03
CA SER A 196 -3.91 22.12 -23.94
C SER A 196 -4.92 23.08 -23.30
N LYS A 197 -6.06 22.54 -22.83
CA LYS A 197 -7.02 23.24 -21.95
C LYS A 197 -6.69 22.89 -20.51
N HIS A 198 -6.39 23.92 -19.70
CA HIS A 198 -6.02 23.74 -18.30
C HIS A 198 -7.24 23.72 -17.37
N TYR A 199 -7.24 22.78 -16.44
CA TYR A 199 -8.24 22.62 -15.38
C TYR A 199 -7.57 22.74 -14.01
N PRO A 200 -8.20 23.36 -13.00
CA PRO A 200 -7.62 23.45 -11.67
C PRO A 200 -7.50 22.05 -11.04
N LEU A 201 -6.35 21.76 -10.42
CA LEU A 201 -6.13 20.54 -9.64
C LEU A 201 -6.66 20.66 -8.21
N ILE A 202 -6.44 21.82 -7.58
CA ILE A 202 -6.81 22.10 -6.20
C ILE A 202 -8.05 22.99 -6.21
N VAL A 203 -9.19 22.44 -5.80
CA VAL A 203 -10.51 23.11 -5.75
C VAL A 203 -11.24 22.80 -4.45
N ASP A 204 -12.42 23.40 -4.27
CA ASP A 204 -13.43 22.91 -3.34
C ASP A 204 -14.34 21.90 -4.05
N THR A 205 -14.07 20.61 -3.84
CA THR A 205 -14.77 19.45 -4.40
C THR A 205 -16.28 19.43 -4.15
N ARG A 206 -16.79 20.25 -3.22
CA ARG A 206 -18.23 20.42 -2.97
C ARG A 206 -18.92 21.31 -4.00
N ILE A 207 -18.13 22.09 -4.75
CA ILE A 207 -18.60 23.09 -5.72
C ILE A 207 -18.12 22.73 -7.12
N ASP A 208 -16.81 22.56 -7.28
CA ASP A 208 -16.17 22.38 -8.59
C ASP A 208 -15.84 20.89 -8.84
N LYS A 209 -16.00 20.44 -10.09
CA LYS A 209 -15.65 19.06 -10.50
C LYS A 209 -14.75 19.04 -11.75
N PRO A 210 -13.49 19.48 -11.65
CA PRO A 210 -12.64 19.67 -12.83
C PRO A 210 -12.47 18.40 -13.68
N ALA A 211 -12.38 17.23 -13.07
CA ALA A 211 -12.29 15.95 -13.80
C ALA A 211 -13.61 15.53 -14.49
N ARG A 212 -14.77 15.92 -13.95
CA ARG A 212 -16.07 15.79 -14.65
C ARG A 212 -16.07 16.70 -15.87
N ASP A 213 -15.68 17.95 -15.67
CA ASP A 213 -15.73 18.98 -16.70
C ASP A 213 -14.75 18.65 -17.85
N MET A 214 -13.59 18.06 -17.54
CA MET A 214 -12.67 17.47 -18.54
C MET A 214 -13.30 16.39 -19.40
N VAL A 215 -14.09 15.47 -18.81
CA VAL A 215 -14.77 14.39 -19.56
C VAL A 215 -15.96 14.95 -20.36
N GLN A 216 -16.68 15.92 -19.79
CA GLN A 216 -17.75 16.65 -20.48
C GLN A 216 -17.23 17.36 -21.73
N ASP A 217 -16.10 18.06 -21.62
CA ASP A 217 -15.44 18.74 -22.74
C ASP A 217 -15.04 17.79 -23.89
N VAL A 218 -14.70 16.54 -23.60
CA VAL A 218 -14.40 15.52 -24.62
C VAL A 218 -15.68 15.04 -25.32
N ALA A 219 -16.76 14.84 -24.56
CA ALA A 219 -18.08 14.49 -25.11
C ALA A 219 -18.67 15.61 -25.97
N ASP A 220 -18.57 16.86 -25.51
CA ASP A 220 -19.10 18.05 -26.20
C ASP A 220 -18.26 18.48 -27.41
N GLY A 221 -17.00 18.03 -27.51
CA GLY A 221 -16.08 18.35 -28.59
C GLY A 221 -15.21 19.60 -28.37
N ASP A 222 -15.25 20.19 -27.17
CA ASP A 222 -14.42 21.34 -26.78
C ASP A 222 -12.93 20.96 -26.55
N THR A 223 -12.66 19.67 -26.32
CA THR A 223 -11.33 19.03 -26.37
C THR A 223 -11.39 17.72 -27.16
N ASP A 224 -10.27 17.28 -27.73
CA ASP A 224 -10.20 16.02 -28.47
C ASP A 224 -9.94 14.82 -27.56
N ALA A 225 -9.17 15.05 -26.50
CA ALA A 225 -8.88 14.08 -25.46
C ALA A 225 -8.65 14.78 -24.11
N ALA A 226 -8.70 14.05 -23.01
CA ALA A 226 -8.37 14.54 -21.68
C ALA A 226 -7.53 13.54 -20.89
N LEU A 227 -6.51 14.03 -20.17
CA LEU A 227 -5.65 13.22 -19.32
C LEU A 227 -6.18 13.21 -17.88
N VAL A 228 -7.02 12.23 -17.58
CA VAL A 228 -7.80 12.16 -16.34
C VAL A 228 -7.31 11.00 -15.47
N TRP A 229 -7.26 11.18 -14.16
CA TRP A 229 -6.94 10.10 -13.23
C TRP A 229 -8.02 9.01 -13.28
N GLY A 230 -7.62 7.75 -13.47
CA GLY A 230 -8.49 6.65 -13.90
C GLY A 230 -9.79 6.44 -13.12
N PRO A 231 -9.81 6.44 -11.77
CA PRO A 231 -11.04 6.29 -10.99
C PRO A 231 -12.06 7.41 -11.28
N LEU A 232 -11.60 8.64 -11.51
CA LEU A 232 -12.46 9.75 -11.92
C LEU A 232 -12.91 9.59 -13.37
N ALA A 233 -12.01 9.19 -14.27
CA ALA A 233 -12.29 9.01 -15.69
C ALA A 233 -13.42 8.00 -15.91
N GLY A 234 -13.29 6.78 -15.37
CA GLY A 234 -14.26 5.69 -15.58
C GLY A 234 -15.65 6.01 -15.06
N TYR A 235 -15.75 6.62 -13.87
CA TYR A 235 -17.04 7.06 -13.34
C TYR A 235 -17.67 8.16 -14.19
N TRP A 236 -16.94 9.22 -14.54
CA TRP A 236 -17.53 10.32 -15.29
C TRP A 236 -17.89 9.94 -16.73
N ILE A 237 -17.18 8.98 -17.34
CA ILE A 237 -17.61 8.35 -18.61
C ILE A 237 -18.99 7.69 -18.45
N GLN A 238 -19.19 6.87 -17.41
CA GLN A 238 -20.50 6.24 -17.15
C GLN A 238 -21.63 7.25 -16.90
N GLN A 239 -21.33 8.39 -16.27
CA GLN A 239 -22.33 9.42 -15.93
C GLN A 239 -22.63 10.41 -17.07
N ILE A 240 -21.70 10.61 -18.02
CA ILE A 240 -21.80 11.65 -19.07
C ILE A 240 -22.10 11.03 -20.43
N ASP A 241 -21.20 10.18 -20.93
CA ASP A 241 -21.34 9.51 -22.22
C ASP A 241 -20.57 8.17 -22.23
N PRO A 242 -21.27 7.03 -22.14
CA PRO A 242 -20.64 5.71 -22.14
C PRO A 242 -20.08 5.29 -23.52
N ASN A 243 -20.18 6.13 -24.55
CA ASN A 243 -19.51 5.92 -25.85
C ASN A 243 -18.08 6.47 -25.87
N LEU A 244 -17.64 7.20 -24.83
CA LEU A 244 -16.25 7.61 -24.68
C LEU A 244 -15.35 6.39 -24.39
N VAL A 245 -14.15 6.43 -24.95
CA VAL A 245 -13.10 5.43 -24.76
C VAL A 245 -12.08 6.01 -23.77
N MET A 246 -11.47 5.14 -22.95
CA MET A 246 -10.28 5.52 -22.21
C MET A 246 -9.17 4.46 -22.27
N GLU A 247 -7.95 4.93 -22.52
CA GLU A 247 -6.76 4.10 -22.68
C GLU A 247 -5.67 4.50 -21.65
N PRO A 248 -4.81 3.58 -21.17
CA PRO A 248 -3.75 3.95 -20.23
C PRO A 248 -2.75 4.93 -20.85
N LEU A 249 -2.49 6.04 -20.16
CA LEU A 249 -1.40 6.94 -20.51
C LEU A 249 -0.06 6.21 -20.31
N GLN A 250 0.91 6.41 -21.21
CA GLN A 250 2.30 6.00 -20.99
C GLN A 250 3.10 7.14 -20.37
N ALA A 251 4.01 6.81 -19.44
CA ALA A 251 4.93 7.79 -18.87
C ALA A 251 5.92 8.27 -19.94
N ALA A 252 6.19 9.57 -19.99
CA ALA A 252 7.21 10.11 -20.88
C ALA A 252 8.60 9.54 -20.53
N ARG A 253 9.46 9.40 -21.54
CA ARG A 253 10.81 8.85 -21.34
C ARG A 253 11.60 9.69 -20.32
N GLY A 254 11.97 9.05 -19.21
CA GLY A 254 12.72 9.68 -18.12
C GLY A 254 11.90 10.57 -17.18
N THR A 255 10.57 10.44 -17.14
CA THR A 255 9.72 11.08 -16.13
C THR A 255 9.26 10.10 -15.04
N GLU A 256 8.51 10.62 -14.06
CA GLU A 256 7.80 9.82 -13.07
C GLU A 256 6.77 8.88 -13.73
N ARG A 257 6.41 7.83 -12.99
CA ARG A 257 5.33 6.90 -13.35
C ARG A 257 3.98 7.63 -13.42
N VAL A 258 3.10 7.17 -14.31
CA VAL A 258 1.72 7.67 -14.46
C VAL A 258 0.68 6.73 -13.84
N ASP A 259 1.14 5.74 -13.08
CA ASP A 259 0.33 4.77 -12.35
C ASP A 259 0.69 4.72 -10.86
N TYR A 260 -0.30 4.44 -10.03
CA TYR A 260 -0.16 4.47 -8.58
C TYR A 260 -0.90 3.32 -7.93
N ARG A 261 -0.24 2.70 -6.94
CA ARG A 261 -0.87 1.81 -5.97
C ARG A 261 -1.58 2.66 -4.92
N ILE A 262 -2.77 2.22 -4.52
CA ILE A 262 -3.63 2.91 -3.55
C ILE A 262 -3.80 1.99 -2.34
N SER A 263 -3.60 2.58 -1.17
CA SER A 263 -3.69 1.97 0.16
C SER A 263 -4.56 2.87 1.05
N MET A 264 -4.92 2.40 2.24
CA MET A 264 -5.48 3.25 3.28
C MET A 264 -4.37 4.04 3.98
N GLY A 265 -4.77 5.09 4.69
CA GLY A 265 -3.89 5.94 5.50
C GLY A 265 -4.37 6.02 6.94
N ILE A 266 -3.49 5.70 7.88
CA ILE A 266 -3.72 5.75 9.34
C ILE A 266 -2.62 6.60 10.00
N ARG A 267 -2.71 6.86 11.32
CA ARG A 267 -1.62 7.61 11.99
C ARG A 267 -0.39 6.72 12.17
N HIS A 268 0.76 7.37 12.27
CA HIS A 268 2.02 6.68 12.54
C HIS A 268 2.02 6.05 13.95
N GLY A 269 2.47 4.80 14.04
CA GLY A 269 2.57 4.03 15.29
C GLY A 269 1.34 3.15 15.59
N GLU A 270 0.33 3.15 14.74
CA GLU A 270 -0.90 2.35 14.89
C GLU A 270 -0.74 0.99 14.18
N ASN A 271 0.26 0.21 14.59
CA ASN A 271 0.63 -1.04 13.90
C ASN A 271 -0.48 -2.11 13.99
N ASP A 272 -1.00 -2.39 15.19
CA ASP A 272 -2.11 -3.32 15.40
C ASP A 272 -3.32 -2.95 14.52
N TRP A 273 -3.61 -1.65 14.38
CA TRP A 273 -4.66 -1.13 13.50
C TRP A 273 -4.34 -1.38 12.02
N LYS A 274 -3.10 -1.12 11.61
CA LYS A 274 -2.61 -1.38 10.26
C LYS A 274 -2.84 -2.83 9.89
N ASP A 275 -2.55 -3.75 10.80
CA ASP A 275 -2.58 -5.18 10.51
C ASP A 275 -4.00 -5.75 10.54
N GLN A 276 -4.86 -5.25 11.41
CA GLN A 276 -6.30 -5.51 11.32
C GLN A 276 -6.89 -5.04 9.97
N LEU A 277 -6.56 -3.81 9.54
CA LEU A 277 -6.98 -3.32 8.22
C LEU A 277 -6.35 -4.14 7.07
N ASN A 278 -5.09 -4.57 7.19
CA ASN A 278 -4.44 -5.42 6.18
C ASN A 278 -5.15 -6.78 6.04
N ALA A 279 -5.64 -7.36 7.14
CA ALA A 279 -6.41 -8.60 7.12
C ALA A 279 -7.76 -8.42 6.40
N ILE A 280 -8.55 -7.40 6.78
CA ILE A 280 -9.85 -7.11 6.15
C ILE A 280 -9.71 -6.82 4.65
N LEU A 281 -8.71 -6.00 4.27
CA LEU A 281 -8.39 -5.68 2.86
C LEU A 281 -8.05 -6.91 2.00
N MET A 282 -7.55 -7.96 2.64
CA MET A 282 -7.05 -9.18 2.02
C MET A 282 -8.15 -10.25 1.92
N GLU A 283 -8.98 -10.37 2.95
CA GLU A 283 -10.17 -11.23 2.98
C GLU A 283 -11.21 -10.74 1.96
N HIS A 284 -11.57 -9.46 2.01
CA HIS A 284 -12.57 -8.85 1.13
C HIS A 284 -12.02 -8.33 -0.21
N LYS A 285 -10.86 -8.83 -0.65
CA LYS A 285 -10.20 -8.33 -1.86
C LYS A 285 -11.11 -8.40 -3.11
N ALA A 286 -11.90 -9.47 -3.21
CA ALA A 286 -12.84 -9.66 -4.32
C ALA A 286 -14.03 -8.69 -4.26
N ASP A 287 -14.59 -8.46 -3.06
CA ASP A 287 -15.71 -7.53 -2.84
C ASP A 287 -15.28 -6.09 -3.11
N ILE A 288 -14.08 -5.71 -2.65
CA ILE A 288 -13.48 -4.39 -2.90
C ILE A 288 -13.21 -4.19 -4.40
N ASP A 289 -12.71 -5.21 -5.11
CA ASP A 289 -12.54 -5.13 -6.57
C ASP A 289 -13.88 -5.02 -7.31
N ALA A 290 -14.93 -5.70 -6.85
CA ALA A 290 -16.27 -5.59 -7.41
C ALA A 290 -16.89 -4.19 -7.18
N ILE A 291 -16.71 -3.63 -5.98
CA ILE A 291 -17.07 -2.24 -5.67
C ILE A 291 -16.34 -1.29 -6.64
N LEU A 292 -15.00 -1.37 -6.73
CA LEU A 292 -14.23 -0.50 -7.63
C LEU A 292 -14.65 -0.62 -9.10
N GLN A 293 -14.89 -1.84 -9.58
CA GLN A 293 -15.37 -2.08 -10.96
C GLN A 293 -16.77 -1.52 -11.22
N SER A 294 -17.68 -1.57 -10.24
CA SER A 294 -19.03 -1.01 -10.39
C SER A 294 -19.06 0.51 -10.62
N TYR A 295 -18.03 1.24 -10.16
CA TYR A 295 -17.81 2.66 -10.40
C TYR A 295 -16.90 2.94 -11.61
N GLY A 296 -16.58 1.90 -12.41
CA GLY A 296 -15.76 2.02 -13.62
C GLY A 296 -14.26 2.21 -13.37
N VAL A 297 -13.75 1.96 -12.16
CA VAL A 297 -12.34 2.19 -11.85
C VAL A 297 -11.43 1.26 -12.69
N PRO A 298 -10.46 1.80 -13.47
CA PRO A 298 -9.55 0.98 -14.27
C PRO A 298 -8.49 0.35 -13.36
N LEU A 299 -8.66 -0.94 -13.05
CA LEU A 299 -7.73 -1.71 -12.24
C LEU A 299 -6.55 -2.21 -13.08
N LEU A 300 -5.33 -1.98 -12.60
CA LEU A 300 -4.08 -2.44 -13.20
C LEU A 300 -3.47 -3.61 -12.42
N ASP A 301 -2.89 -4.57 -13.14
CA ASP A 301 -2.12 -5.66 -12.56
C ASP A 301 -0.72 -5.19 -12.09
N ASN A 302 0.12 -6.12 -11.62
CA ASN A 302 1.48 -5.81 -11.20
C ASN A 302 2.43 -5.47 -12.37
N ALA A 303 2.13 -5.87 -13.60
CA ALA A 303 2.85 -5.47 -14.81
C ALA A 303 2.43 -4.09 -15.34
N GLY A 304 1.34 -3.52 -14.83
CA GLY A 304 0.79 -2.22 -15.26
C GLY A 304 -0.23 -2.34 -16.39
N LYS A 305 -0.72 -3.54 -16.68
CA LYS A 305 -1.74 -3.81 -17.68
C LYS A 305 -3.13 -3.77 -17.04
N LEU A 306 -4.13 -3.29 -17.77
CA LEU A 306 -5.53 -3.36 -17.32
C LEU A 306 -5.97 -4.81 -17.10
N ILE A 307 -6.57 -5.08 -15.93
CA ILE A 307 -7.01 -6.42 -15.51
C ILE A 307 -8.24 -6.89 -16.31
N LEU A 308 -9.03 -5.96 -16.86
CA LEU A 308 -10.19 -6.24 -17.71
C LEU A 308 -10.21 -5.33 -18.94
N PRO A 309 -10.66 -5.81 -20.11
CA PRO A 309 -11.10 -4.93 -21.18
C PRO A 309 -12.40 -4.25 -20.74
N MET A 310 -12.44 -2.92 -20.79
CA MET A 310 -13.65 -2.14 -20.53
C MET A 310 -14.64 -2.30 -21.68
N THR A 311 -15.35 -3.42 -21.69
CA THR A 311 -16.73 -3.39 -22.18
C THR A 311 -17.53 -2.89 -20.99
N LEU A 312 -17.87 -1.59 -20.97
CA LEU A 312 -18.83 -1.06 -20.02
C LEU A 312 -20.10 -1.94 -20.11
N PRO A 313 -20.58 -2.53 -19.00
CA PRO A 313 -21.81 -3.30 -19.05
C PRO A 313 -22.92 -2.38 -19.54
N ALA A 314 -23.75 -2.86 -20.48
CA ALA A 314 -24.92 -2.14 -20.94
C ALA A 314 -25.75 -1.72 -19.72
N ALA A 315 -26.14 -0.44 -19.69
CA ALA A 315 -26.63 0.27 -18.50
C ALA A 315 -27.45 -0.62 -17.55
N ALA A 316 -27.03 -0.69 -16.28
CA ALA A 316 -27.82 -1.31 -15.24
C ALA A 316 -29.19 -0.61 -15.18
N GLU A 317 -30.26 -1.38 -15.33
CA GLU A 317 -31.62 -0.87 -15.12
C GLU A 317 -31.72 -0.34 -13.67
N PRO A 318 -32.42 0.80 -13.45
CA PRO A 318 -32.51 1.37 -12.11
C PRO A 318 -33.16 0.38 -11.15
N ALA A 319 -32.54 0.21 -9.98
CA ALA A 319 -33.03 -0.68 -8.94
C ALA A 319 -34.49 -0.36 -8.59
N GLN A 320 -35.36 -1.36 -8.66
CA GLN A 320 -36.74 -1.22 -8.21
C GLN A 320 -36.77 -1.10 -6.69
N GLU A 321 -37.56 -0.14 -6.19
CA GLU A 321 -37.80 0.03 -4.76
C GLU A 321 -38.45 -1.23 -4.15
N PRO A 322 -38.13 -1.62 -2.91
CA PRO A 322 -38.81 -2.71 -2.23
C PRO A 322 -40.21 -2.26 -1.77
N ASP A 323 -41.25 -2.77 -2.42
CA ASP A 323 -42.64 -2.57 -1.99
C ASP A 323 -42.91 -3.25 -0.63
N ASP A 324 -43.26 -2.44 0.36
CA ASP A 324 -43.72 -2.84 1.69
C ASP A 324 -45.08 -3.56 1.64
N ALA A 325 -45.14 -4.86 1.96
CA ALA A 325 -46.42 -5.54 2.21
C ALA A 325 -46.35 -6.80 3.13
N GLY A 326 -46.63 -6.61 4.42
CA GLY A 326 -47.55 -7.48 5.15
C GLY A 326 -47.03 -8.82 5.71
N GLY A 327 -46.50 -8.78 6.94
CA GLY A 327 -45.99 -9.96 7.64
C GLY A 327 -47.01 -11.00 8.13
N SER A 328 -46.47 -12.09 8.69
CA SER A 328 -47.14 -12.93 9.68
C SER A 328 -46.13 -13.72 10.53
N GLU A 329 -46.06 -13.41 11.83
CA GLU A 329 -45.44 -14.24 12.89
C GLU A 329 -46.49 -15.24 13.46
N PRO A 330 -46.15 -16.10 14.46
CA PRO A 330 -45.09 -17.12 14.45
C PRO A 330 -45.64 -18.49 14.93
N GLN A 331 -44.88 -19.59 14.80
CA GLN A 331 -45.13 -20.80 15.61
C GLN A 331 -43.85 -21.41 16.19
N ALA A 332 -44.00 -21.95 17.41
CA ALA A 332 -42.90 -22.34 18.30
C ALA A 332 -42.46 -23.81 18.12
N GLY A 333 -41.21 -24.10 18.52
CA GLY A 333 -40.58 -25.41 18.35
C GLY A 333 -39.43 -25.73 19.32
N THR A 334 -39.60 -25.37 20.60
CA THR A 334 -39.18 -26.18 21.78
C THR A 334 -37.81 -26.91 21.78
N GLN A 335 -36.87 -26.38 22.60
CA GLN A 335 -35.89 -27.10 23.46
C GLN A 335 -34.91 -28.11 22.81
N GLN A 336 -33.62 -28.05 23.10
CA GLN A 336 -33.12 -28.56 24.39
C GLN A 336 -31.76 -27.95 24.81
N ARG A 337 -31.64 -27.65 26.11
CA ARG A 337 -30.38 -27.34 26.81
C ARG A 337 -29.85 -28.62 27.47
N SER A 338 -28.54 -28.82 27.45
CA SER A 338 -27.82 -29.66 28.42
C SER A 338 -26.51 -28.98 28.80
N GLU A 339 -26.13 -29.08 30.08
CA GLU A 339 -25.09 -28.27 30.71
C GLU A 339 -23.75 -29.02 30.85
N ILE A 340 -22.66 -28.24 30.81
CA ILE A 340 -21.44 -28.33 31.63
C ILE A 340 -20.93 -29.73 32.01
N GLY A 341 -19.72 -30.04 31.53
CA GLY A 341 -18.77 -30.97 32.15
C GLY A 341 -17.35 -30.36 32.10
N SER A 342 -16.61 -30.43 33.20
CA SER A 342 -15.29 -29.79 33.36
C SER A 342 -14.11 -30.75 33.24
N GLU A 343 -12.92 -30.16 33.06
CA GLU A 343 -11.57 -30.71 33.30
C GLU A 343 -11.01 -31.76 32.32
N GLY A 344 -9.79 -31.53 31.85
CA GLY A 344 -9.07 -32.39 30.91
C GLY A 344 -7.92 -31.67 30.20
N ASP A 345 -6.93 -31.20 30.96
CA ASP A 345 -5.69 -30.62 30.42
C ASP A 345 -4.78 -31.72 29.84
N GLN A 346 -4.47 -31.66 28.54
CA GLN A 346 -3.34 -32.38 27.93
C GLN A 346 -3.03 -31.98 26.48
N ASP A 347 -1.73 -31.89 26.21
CA ASP A 347 -1.05 -31.54 24.97
C ASP A 347 -1.54 -32.28 23.71
N ALA A 348 -1.70 -31.53 22.61
CA ALA A 348 -1.68 -32.09 21.26
C ALA A 348 -1.26 -31.04 20.21
N TYR A 349 0.04 -30.85 20.02
CA TYR A 349 0.57 -30.35 18.75
C TYR A 349 0.27 -31.39 17.66
N GLY A 350 -0.86 -31.23 16.97
CA GLY A 350 -1.40 -32.17 15.99
C GLY A 350 -1.29 -31.63 14.56
N GLN A 351 -0.42 -32.25 13.76
CA GLN A 351 -0.16 -31.90 12.36
C GLN A 351 -1.44 -31.94 11.49
N THR A 352 -1.69 -30.88 10.73
CA THR A 352 -2.46 -30.94 9.49
C THR A 352 -1.53 -30.64 8.33
N ALA A 353 -0.92 -31.69 7.77
CA ALA A 353 -0.13 -31.59 6.55
C ALA A 353 -1.08 -31.28 5.37
N ALA A 354 -0.99 -30.07 4.81
CA ALA A 354 -1.67 -29.73 3.56
C ALA A 354 -1.05 -30.57 2.43
N GLU A 355 -1.86 -31.45 1.83
CA GLU A 355 -1.39 -32.42 0.83
C GLU A 355 -1.11 -31.74 -0.51
N ALA A 356 0.16 -31.80 -0.95
CA ALA A 356 0.61 -31.54 -2.32
C ALA A 356 0.20 -30.19 -2.98
N GLU A 357 0.17 -29.09 -2.22
CA GLU A 357 0.10 -27.74 -2.79
C GLU A 357 1.22 -27.52 -3.85
N PRO A 358 0.91 -27.10 -5.08
CA PRO A 358 1.93 -26.85 -6.10
C PRO A 358 2.81 -25.66 -5.71
N TYR A 359 4.01 -25.55 -6.31
CA TYR A 359 4.84 -24.36 -6.14
C TYR A 359 4.06 -23.12 -6.56
N ARG A 360 4.10 -22.07 -5.73
CA ARG A 360 3.51 -20.77 -6.07
C ARG A 360 4.31 -20.13 -7.19
N MET A 361 3.66 -19.84 -8.31
CA MET A 361 4.31 -19.39 -9.55
C MET A 361 4.36 -17.86 -9.71
N ASP A 362 3.48 -17.14 -9.03
CA ASP A 362 3.32 -15.69 -9.10
C ASP A 362 2.88 -15.12 -7.75
N ASN A 363 2.70 -13.79 -7.67
CA ASN A 363 2.17 -13.08 -6.51
C ASN A 363 2.73 -13.59 -5.17
N TYR A 364 4.06 -13.53 -5.05
CA TYR A 364 4.82 -14.12 -3.95
C TYR A 364 4.66 -13.40 -2.60
N ARG A 365 3.93 -12.28 -2.55
CA ARG A 365 3.62 -11.51 -1.34
C ARG A 365 2.13 -11.59 -1.05
N ALA A 366 1.73 -12.69 -0.46
CA ALA A 366 0.34 -13.09 -0.17
C ALA A 366 0.34 -14.06 1.02
N PRO A 367 -0.80 -14.30 1.69
CA PRO A 367 -0.93 -15.35 2.69
C PRO A 367 -0.33 -16.66 2.24
N VAL A 368 0.53 -17.20 3.09
CA VAL A 368 1.18 -18.49 2.95
C VAL A 368 0.41 -19.52 3.79
N PRO A 369 0.38 -20.81 3.41
CA PRO A 369 -0.26 -21.85 4.23
C PRO A 369 0.38 -21.93 5.63
N ASP A 370 -0.37 -22.37 6.64
CA ASP A 370 0.10 -22.47 8.04
C ASP A 370 1.33 -23.39 8.23
N GLY A 371 1.65 -24.20 7.23
CA GLY A 371 2.89 -24.95 7.19
C GLY A 371 3.28 -25.45 5.81
N VAL A 372 4.45 -26.09 5.78
CA VAL A 372 5.03 -26.76 4.62
C VAL A 372 5.02 -28.25 4.92
N ALA A 373 4.39 -29.05 4.06
CA ALA A 373 4.34 -30.50 4.26
C ALA A 373 5.76 -31.09 4.29
N GLY A 374 6.09 -31.83 5.36
CA GLY A 374 7.41 -32.40 5.60
C GLY A 374 8.44 -31.47 6.26
N ALA A 375 8.09 -30.21 6.55
CA ALA A 375 8.91 -29.29 7.33
C ALA A 375 8.20 -28.83 8.61
N ARG A 376 8.98 -28.34 9.58
CA ARG A 376 8.48 -27.80 10.85
C ARG A 376 8.22 -26.29 10.71
N THR A 377 6.97 -25.84 10.81
CA THR A 377 6.70 -24.41 11.03
C THR A 377 7.25 -24.01 12.41
N ILE A 378 8.07 -22.96 12.46
CA ILE A 378 8.60 -22.37 13.69
C ILE A 378 8.20 -20.90 13.78
N PHE A 379 8.23 -20.34 15.00
CA PHE A 379 7.84 -18.94 15.27
C PHE A 379 8.98 -18.19 15.97
N VAL A 380 8.84 -16.87 16.13
CA VAL A 380 9.94 -15.97 16.53
C VAL A 380 10.70 -16.41 17.79
N ALA A 381 10.00 -16.87 18.84
CA ALA A 381 10.65 -17.39 20.06
C ALA A 381 11.55 -18.62 19.82
N ALA A 382 11.18 -19.50 18.87
CA ALA A 382 12.03 -20.60 18.45
C ALA A 382 13.17 -20.11 17.54
N MET A 383 12.94 -19.09 16.73
CA MET A 383 13.99 -18.44 15.93
C MET A 383 15.08 -17.84 16.82
N HIS A 384 14.73 -17.15 17.91
CA HIS A 384 15.69 -16.64 18.91
C HIS A 384 16.54 -17.72 19.58
N ALA A 385 16.01 -18.94 19.72
CA ALA A 385 16.78 -20.08 20.25
C ALA A 385 17.70 -20.74 19.21
N LEU A 386 17.47 -20.50 17.91
CA LEU A 386 18.23 -21.08 16.80
C LEU A 386 19.31 -20.13 16.26
N VAL A 387 19.11 -18.80 16.36
CA VAL A 387 20.11 -17.81 15.94
C VAL A 387 21.37 -17.93 16.78
N GLY A 388 22.49 -18.22 16.12
CA GLY A 388 23.78 -18.48 16.76
C GLY A 388 24.00 -19.93 17.23
N SER A 389 23.08 -20.86 16.93
CA SER A 389 23.35 -22.30 17.09
C SER A 389 24.18 -22.84 15.91
N ASP A 390 25.07 -23.79 16.20
CA ASP A 390 25.78 -24.56 15.18
C ASP A 390 24.94 -25.70 14.57
N ASP A 391 23.81 -26.07 15.19
CA ASP A 391 22.96 -27.21 14.80
C ASP A 391 22.09 -26.94 13.57
N VAL A 392 21.94 -25.68 13.15
CA VAL A 392 21.12 -25.28 12.01
C VAL A 392 21.82 -24.29 11.09
N VAL A 393 21.33 -24.18 9.86
CA VAL A 393 21.68 -23.10 8.93
C VAL A 393 20.44 -22.27 8.62
N LEU A 394 20.59 -20.95 8.74
CA LEU A 394 19.54 -19.98 8.45
C LEU A 394 19.64 -19.54 6.98
N ILE A 395 18.53 -19.63 6.25
CA ILE A 395 18.48 -19.40 4.80
C ILE A 395 17.43 -18.34 4.48
N ASP A 396 17.91 -17.16 4.06
CA ASP A 396 17.06 -16.10 3.51
C ASP A 396 16.94 -16.30 1.99
N VAL A 397 15.72 -16.39 1.46
CA VAL A 397 15.46 -16.53 0.01
C VAL A 397 14.77 -15.31 -0.61
N MET A 398 14.85 -14.15 0.05
CA MET A 398 14.34 -12.88 -0.47
C MET A 398 14.81 -12.63 -1.92
N PRO A 399 13.94 -12.15 -2.83
CA PRO A 399 14.34 -11.82 -4.18
C PRO A 399 15.35 -10.67 -4.23
N ALA A 400 16.31 -10.78 -5.14
CA ALA A 400 17.25 -9.74 -5.50
C ALA A 400 17.16 -9.47 -7.01
N PRO A 401 17.35 -8.23 -7.49
CA PRO A 401 17.47 -7.96 -8.92
C PRO A 401 18.46 -8.94 -9.57
N PRO A 402 18.11 -9.63 -10.67
CA PRO A 402 19.06 -10.49 -11.36
C PRO A 402 20.22 -9.66 -11.90
N LEU A 403 21.39 -10.30 -12.04
CA LEU A 403 22.48 -9.73 -12.82
C LEU A 403 22.00 -9.61 -14.28
N PRO A 404 22.10 -8.44 -14.96
CA PRO A 404 21.69 -8.33 -16.35
C PRO A 404 22.61 -9.13 -17.28
N ASP A 405 22.04 -9.97 -18.14
CA ASP A 405 22.79 -10.83 -19.09
C ASP A 405 23.46 -10.02 -20.22
N ASP A 406 22.90 -8.87 -20.57
CA ASP A 406 23.34 -7.96 -21.64
C ASP A 406 24.28 -6.84 -21.13
N ARG A 407 24.77 -6.96 -19.89
CA ARG A 407 25.61 -5.95 -19.25
C ARG A 407 26.94 -5.75 -20.02
N PRO A 408 27.30 -4.52 -20.43
CA PRO A 408 28.62 -4.23 -20.97
C PRO A 408 29.74 -4.54 -19.96
N ASP A 409 30.85 -5.13 -20.45
CA ASP A 409 32.00 -5.55 -19.64
C ASP A 409 32.61 -4.42 -18.78
N ASP A 410 32.50 -3.17 -19.24
CA ASP A 410 33.04 -1.98 -18.60
C ASP A 410 32.11 -1.36 -17.54
N THR A 411 30.87 -1.85 -17.39
CA THR A 411 29.93 -1.35 -16.38
C THR A 411 30.07 -2.10 -15.05
N VAL A 412 30.28 -1.34 -13.97
CA VAL A 412 30.46 -1.87 -12.62
C VAL A 412 29.12 -2.25 -12.01
N TRP A 413 28.82 -3.55 -11.97
CA TRP A 413 27.75 -4.08 -11.13
C TRP A 413 28.11 -3.93 -9.65
N ARG A 414 27.20 -3.35 -8.87
CA ARG A 414 27.25 -3.35 -7.41
C ARG A 414 26.26 -4.40 -6.94
N GLU A 415 26.76 -5.50 -6.39
CA GLU A 415 25.90 -6.50 -5.79
C GLU A 415 25.07 -5.86 -4.66
N PRO A 416 23.74 -6.05 -4.61
CA PRO A 416 22.94 -5.54 -3.51
C PRO A 416 23.39 -6.13 -2.17
N GLU A 417 23.20 -5.36 -1.11
CA GLU A 417 23.34 -5.79 0.28
C GLU A 417 21.94 -5.77 0.93
N ARG A 418 21.70 -6.67 1.88
CA ARG A 418 20.44 -6.79 2.62
C ARG A 418 20.72 -7.03 4.08
N ASP A 419 20.05 -6.28 4.94
CA ASP A 419 20.01 -6.54 6.37
C ASP A 419 19.03 -7.70 6.64
N THR A 420 19.50 -8.72 7.33
CA THR A 420 18.77 -9.97 7.61
C THR A 420 19.11 -10.52 9.00
N ILE A 421 18.60 -11.71 9.32
CA ILE A 421 18.83 -12.38 10.60
C ILE A 421 20.32 -12.80 10.71
N PRO A 422 21.01 -12.54 11.84
CA PRO A 422 22.44 -12.79 11.99
C PRO A 422 22.85 -14.24 11.69
N GLY A 423 23.95 -14.41 10.96
CA GLY A 423 24.44 -15.71 10.49
C GLY A 423 23.68 -16.33 9.31
N ALA A 424 22.70 -15.64 8.71
CA ALA A 424 21.93 -16.19 7.60
C ALA A 424 22.64 -16.11 6.24
N HIS A 425 22.44 -17.16 5.44
CA HIS A 425 22.87 -17.21 4.04
C HIS A 425 21.76 -16.71 3.13
N TRP A 426 21.98 -15.58 2.45
CA TRP A 426 21.03 -15.05 1.47
C TRP A 426 21.16 -15.78 0.13
N LEU A 427 20.36 -16.83 -0.07
CA LEU A 427 20.27 -17.58 -1.32
C LEU A 427 19.21 -16.93 -2.22
N ALA A 428 19.56 -15.75 -2.74
CA ALA A 428 18.62 -14.86 -3.43
C ALA A 428 17.91 -15.54 -4.62
N ASN A 429 16.63 -15.21 -4.81
CA ASN A 429 15.76 -15.73 -5.88
C ASN A 429 15.42 -17.23 -5.82
N MET A 430 16.08 -18.04 -4.98
CA MET A 430 15.89 -19.52 -4.97
C MET A 430 14.51 -19.99 -4.48
N GLY A 431 13.67 -19.08 -3.99
CA GLY A 431 12.27 -19.34 -3.65
C GLY A 431 11.26 -19.16 -4.80
N TYR A 432 11.66 -18.77 -6.02
CA TYR A 432 10.71 -18.70 -7.13
C TYR A 432 10.08 -20.08 -7.41
N GLY A 433 8.82 -20.10 -7.86
CA GLY A 433 8.09 -21.34 -8.15
C GLY A 433 8.69 -22.11 -9.31
N LYS A 434 9.19 -21.37 -10.31
CA LYS A 434 10.05 -21.88 -11.37
C LYS A 434 11.44 -21.27 -11.24
N LEU A 435 12.44 -22.11 -11.05
CA LEU A 435 13.84 -21.75 -11.16
C LEU A 435 14.31 -21.83 -12.62
N GLN A 436 15.36 -21.10 -12.96
CA GLN A 436 15.98 -21.14 -14.29
C GLN A 436 16.74 -22.46 -14.51
N PRO A 437 17.07 -22.82 -15.77
CA PRO A 437 17.90 -24.00 -16.05
C PRO A 437 19.21 -23.97 -15.27
N GLY A 438 19.50 -25.04 -14.52
CA GLY A 438 20.70 -25.17 -13.69
C GLY A 438 20.58 -24.60 -12.27
N GLU A 439 19.69 -23.63 -12.01
CA GLU A 439 19.50 -23.05 -10.66
C GLU A 439 19.02 -24.10 -9.64
N ASP A 440 18.12 -25.01 -10.04
CA ASP A 440 17.60 -26.08 -9.18
C ASP A 440 18.71 -27.02 -8.66
N ALA A 441 19.55 -27.52 -9.56
CA ALA A 441 20.69 -28.37 -9.20
C ALA A 441 21.75 -27.63 -8.37
N ALA A 442 21.99 -26.35 -8.67
CA ALA A 442 22.92 -25.52 -7.92
C ALA A 442 22.38 -25.16 -6.53
N PHE A 443 21.07 -24.96 -6.39
CA PHE A 443 20.41 -24.74 -5.10
C PHE A 443 20.51 -25.99 -4.23
N HIS A 444 20.17 -27.17 -4.75
CA HIS A 444 20.36 -28.45 -4.05
C HIS A 444 21.81 -28.62 -3.57
N ALA A 445 22.79 -28.49 -4.45
CA ALA A 445 24.21 -28.62 -4.10
C ALA A 445 24.67 -27.58 -3.05
N LYS A 446 24.06 -26.39 -3.04
CA LYS A 446 24.34 -25.38 -2.01
C LYS A 446 23.70 -25.73 -0.67
N LEU A 447 22.51 -26.33 -0.66
CA LEU A 447 21.90 -26.86 0.57
C LEU A 447 22.72 -28.02 1.14
N ASP A 448 23.25 -28.93 0.32
CA ASP A 448 24.17 -29.99 0.77
C ASP A 448 25.44 -29.41 1.41
N GLU A 449 26.07 -28.42 0.76
CA GLU A 449 27.27 -27.75 1.27
C GLU A 449 27.02 -27.12 2.66
N LEU A 450 25.85 -26.50 2.85
CA LEU A 450 25.46 -25.82 4.08
C LEU A 450 25.01 -26.78 5.18
N ALA A 451 24.21 -27.80 4.86
CA ALA A 451 23.76 -28.84 5.78
C ALA A 451 24.94 -29.69 6.31
N GLY A 452 26.05 -29.71 5.58
CA GLY A 452 27.25 -30.44 5.92
C GLY A 452 27.19 -31.93 5.54
N PRO A 453 28.28 -32.68 5.80
CA PRO A 453 28.31 -34.11 5.50
C PRO A 453 27.15 -34.83 6.19
N ALA A 454 26.46 -35.71 5.45
CA ALA A 454 25.28 -36.45 5.91
C ALA A 454 24.08 -35.59 6.40
N ALA A 455 24.02 -34.31 6.03
CA ALA A 455 22.98 -33.36 6.46
C ALA A 455 22.84 -33.28 8.00
N GLU A 456 23.98 -33.18 8.68
CA GLU A 456 24.06 -33.07 10.16
C GLU A 456 23.42 -31.79 10.72
N LYS A 457 23.26 -30.74 9.90
CA LYS A 457 22.59 -29.48 10.29
C LYS A 457 21.18 -29.35 9.71
N GLY A 458 20.23 -28.90 10.52
CA GLY A 458 18.89 -28.56 10.08
C GLY A 458 18.84 -27.30 9.21
N LEU A 459 17.89 -27.21 8.28
CA LEU A 459 17.76 -26.09 7.35
C LEU A 459 16.55 -25.22 7.70
N VAL A 460 16.76 -23.95 8.04
CA VAL A 460 15.71 -22.99 8.45
C VAL A 460 15.48 -21.98 7.33
N PHE A 461 14.36 -22.11 6.61
CA PHE A 461 14.01 -21.22 5.50
C PHE A 461 13.14 -20.05 5.93
N PHE A 462 13.50 -18.85 5.49
CA PHE A 462 12.74 -17.63 5.74
C PHE A 462 12.95 -16.59 4.62
N CYS A 463 12.21 -15.48 4.73
CA CYS A 463 12.26 -14.34 3.79
C CYS A 463 11.77 -13.12 4.58
N GLU A 464 10.51 -12.75 4.40
CA GLU A 464 9.74 -11.76 5.18
C GLU A 464 8.33 -12.34 5.39
N ARG A 465 7.51 -11.70 6.22
CA ARG A 465 6.13 -12.14 6.45
C ARG A 465 5.36 -12.21 5.13
N ASN A 466 4.50 -13.22 4.98
CA ASN A 466 3.69 -13.47 3.79
C ASN A 466 4.52 -13.65 2.50
N CYS A 467 5.72 -14.22 2.60
CA CYS A 467 6.60 -14.47 1.46
C CYS A 467 6.55 -15.93 1.00
N TRP A 468 5.77 -16.22 -0.05
CA TRP A 468 5.70 -17.56 -0.68
C TRP A 468 7.05 -18.09 -1.18
N MET A 469 8.05 -17.23 -1.36
CA MET A 469 9.39 -17.69 -1.75
C MET A 469 10.04 -18.53 -0.64
N SER A 470 9.85 -18.20 0.64
CA SER A 470 10.36 -19.05 1.74
C SER A 470 9.60 -20.37 1.84
N TRP A 471 8.28 -20.34 1.64
CA TRP A 471 7.44 -21.55 1.60
C TRP A 471 7.85 -22.50 0.47
N ASN A 472 8.02 -21.97 -0.76
CA ASN A 472 8.51 -22.71 -1.92
C ASN A 472 9.90 -23.31 -1.67
N ALA A 473 10.83 -22.53 -1.10
CA ALA A 473 12.19 -23.00 -0.81
C ALA A 473 12.21 -24.13 0.22
N ALA A 474 11.44 -24.00 1.30
CA ALA A 474 11.28 -25.06 2.31
C ALA A 474 10.69 -26.33 1.70
N LYS A 475 9.62 -26.21 0.91
CA LYS A 475 9.01 -27.34 0.18
C LYS A 475 10.01 -28.03 -0.73
N ARG A 476 10.84 -27.25 -1.43
CA ARG A 476 11.86 -27.76 -2.34
C ARG A 476 12.97 -28.52 -1.63
N ALA A 477 13.41 -28.06 -0.46
CA ALA A 477 14.34 -28.81 0.37
C ALA A 477 13.75 -30.16 0.84
N VAL A 478 12.47 -30.21 1.22
CA VAL A 478 11.78 -31.47 1.52
C VAL A 478 11.73 -32.38 0.29
N GLU A 479 11.40 -31.85 -0.89
CA GLU A 479 11.37 -32.63 -2.16
C GLU A 479 12.75 -33.15 -2.58
N TYR A 480 13.84 -32.45 -2.24
CA TYR A 480 15.21 -32.92 -2.43
C TYR A 480 15.60 -34.06 -1.47
N GLY A 481 14.88 -34.23 -0.36
CA GLY A 481 15.09 -35.29 0.63
C GLY A 481 15.73 -34.85 1.95
N PHE A 482 15.86 -33.54 2.21
CA PHE A 482 16.28 -33.05 3.53
C PHE A 482 15.19 -33.34 4.57
N THR A 483 15.58 -33.90 5.72
CA THR A 483 14.64 -34.42 6.73
C THR A 483 14.46 -33.53 7.96
N ASP A 484 15.45 -32.70 8.31
CA ASP A 484 15.27 -31.63 9.31
C ASP A 484 15.18 -30.26 8.61
N VAL A 485 14.00 -30.00 8.04
CA VAL A 485 13.65 -28.72 7.45
C VAL A 485 12.70 -27.98 8.39
N ALA A 486 12.99 -26.71 8.64
CA ALA A 486 12.10 -25.79 9.33
C ALA A 486 11.80 -24.58 8.45
N TRP A 487 10.63 -23.97 8.67
CA TRP A 487 10.18 -22.78 7.95
C TRP A 487 9.67 -21.74 8.94
N PHE A 488 10.20 -20.52 8.82
CA PHE A 488 9.82 -19.39 9.67
C PHE A 488 8.99 -18.39 8.83
N PRO A 489 7.65 -18.39 8.98
CA PRO A 489 6.75 -17.66 8.09
C PRO A 489 6.79 -16.14 8.26
N ASP A 490 7.13 -15.64 9.46
CA ASP A 490 7.25 -14.20 9.73
C ASP A 490 8.53 -13.57 9.15
N GLY A 491 9.56 -14.39 8.92
CA GLY A 491 10.85 -13.97 8.38
C GLY A 491 11.51 -12.79 9.08
N VAL A 492 12.27 -11.99 8.33
CA VAL A 492 12.95 -10.78 8.85
C VAL A 492 11.96 -9.80 9.49
N THR A 493 10.71 -9.75 9.01
CA THR A 493 9.66 -8.87 9.54
C THR A 493 9.36 -9.17 11.01
N GLY A 494 8.97 -10.41 11.34
CA GLY A 494 8.68 -10.77 12.74
C GLY A 494 9.92 -10.81 13.62
N TRP A 495 11.10 -11.07 13.06
CA TRP A 495 12.36 -10.94 13.79
C TRP A 495 12.64 -9.52 14.26
N ILE A 496 12.42 -8.51 13.41
CA ILE A 496 12.57 -7.09 13.79
C ILE A 496 11.51 -6.67 14.83
N GLU A 497 10.29 -7.20 14.72
CA GLU A 497 9.19 -6.90 15.65
C GLU A 497 9.44 -7.41 17.08
N ASP A 498 10.26 -8.44 17.27
CA ASP A 498 10.71 -8.97 18.59
C ASP A 498 12.09 -8.42 19.00
N ASP A 499 12.43 -7.19 18.56
CA ASP A 499 13.70 -6.48 18.79
C ASP A 499 14.97 -7.24 18.33
N GLY A 500 14.83 -8.14 17.35
CA GLY A 500 15.92 -8.92 16.78
C GLY A 500 16.98 -8.07 16.05
N ALA A 501 18.24 -8.23 16.45
CA ALA A 501 19.38 -7.56 15.80
C ALA A 501 19.55 -8.02 14.34
N LEU A 502 20.02 -7.15 13.45
CA LEU A 502 20.25 -7.47 12.03
C LEU A 502 21.74 -7.52 11.67
N GLU A 503 22.05 -8.31 10.64
CA GLU A 503 23.37 -8.39 9.99
C GLU A 503 23.23 -8.12 8.49
N SER A 504 24.14 -7.35 7.91
CA SER A 504 24.13 -7.03 6.48
C SER A 504 24.89 -8.07 5.68
N VAL A 505 24.21 -8.73 4.73
CA VAL A 505 24.76 -9.82 3.91
C VAL A 505 24.66 -9.52 2.41
N ARG A 506 25.46 -10.26 1.62
CA ARG A 506 25.41 -10.24 0.16
C ARG A 506 24.75 -11.51 -0.37
N PRO A 507 24.06 -11.44 -1.52
CA PRO A 507 23.40 -12.59 -2.10
C PRO A 507 24.43 -13.59 -2.61
N TRP A 508 24.23 -14.85 -2.28
CA TRP A 508 24.74 -15.95 -3.08
C TRP A 508 23.87 -16.09 -4.34
N ARG A 509 24.53 -16.36 -5.47
CA ARG A 509 23.89 -16.71 -6.74
C ARG A 509 24.64 -17.89 -7.35
N PRO A 510 23.97 -18.81 -8.04
CA PRO A 510 24.64 -19.88 -8.76
C PRO A 510 25.42 -19.33 -9.95
N ASP A 511 26.66 -19.81 -10.15
CA ASP A 511 27.41 -19.55 -11.36
C ASP A 511 26.93 -20.50 -12.48
N LEU A 512 26.02 -20.00 -13.31
CA LEU A 512 25.44 -20.74 -14.42
C LEU A 512 26.31 -20.74 -15.69
N SER A 513 27.48 -20.07 -15.68
CA SER A 513 28.34 -19.94 -16.88
C SER A 513 28.87 -21.29 -17.39
N ALA A 514 28.95 -22.29 -16.52
CA ALA A 514 29.33 -23.66 -16.86
C ALA A 514 28.20 -24.49 -17.51
N ALA A 515 26.93 -24.07 -17.40
CA ALA A 515 25.77 -24.82 -17.88
C ALA A 515 25.49 -24.65 -19.38
N THR A 516 26.12 -23.68 -20.05
CA THR A 516 25.91 -23.36 -21.47
C THR A 516 26.70 -24.27 -22.43
N ILE A 517 27.36 -25.32 -21.93
CA ILE A 517 28.05 -26.32 -22.74
C ILE A 517 27.43 -27.70 -22.50
N HIS A 518 26.31 -27.98 -23.19
CA HIS A 518 26.05 -29.29 -23.82
C HIS A 518 24.86 -29.28 -24.79
#